data_AF-A0A4Y6L095-F1
#
_entry.id   AF-A0A4Y6L095-F1
#
_cell.length_a   1.000
_cell.length_b   1.000
_cell.length_c   1.000
_cell.angle_alpha   90.00
_cell.angle_beta   90.00
_cell.angle_gamma   90.00
#
_symmetry.space_group_name_H-M   'P 1'
#
loop_
_entity.id
_entity.type
_entity.pdbx_description
1 polymer ?
#
loop_
_entity_poly.entity_id
_entity_poly.type
_entity_poly.pdbx_seq_one_letter_code
_entity_poly.pdbx_strand_id
1 'polypeptide(L)'
;MLQKNQQLATRPGRNLHVGLASCETEILEAQKLRYRVFAEEMGARLNTRTPGVDRDIYDPFCEHLIVRDEDAGRIVGTYRILSPAAARKVGGYYSENEFDLTRLHHLRNRIVEIGRSCIDADYRSGAVITLLWSGLARYMQENGYDYLIGCASVSMADGGHAAASLYNRLKDTHLAPLEYHVFPRCPLPLDLLRSDLPAEAPPLIKGYLRAGAWVCGEPAWDPDFNTADLPILMPMSKVDGKYAKHFLGRKD
;
A
#
# COMPACT_ATOMS: atom_id res chain seq x y z
N MET A 1 17.80 12.45 40.98
CA MET A 1 17.11 11.92 39.79
C MET A 1 16.55 13.10 39.00
N LEU A 2 17.15 13.43 37.86
CA LEU A 2 16.69 14.53 37.00
C LEU A 2 15.63 13.99 36.04
N GLN A 3 14.36 14.33 36.30
CA GLN A 3 13.26 14.12 35.35
C GLN A 3 13.43 15.09 34.18
N LYS A 4 13.74 14.57 32.99
CA LYS A 4 13.61 15.32 31.74
C LYS A 4 12.12 15.32 31.35
N ASN A 5 11.46 16.45 31.59
CA ASN A 5 10.18 16.77 30.93
C ASN A 5 10.43 16.91 29.43
N GLN A 6 10.08 15.89 28.64
CA GLN A 6 9.87 16.04 27.21
C GLN A 6 8.53 16.76 27.00
N GLN A 7 8.58 18.08 26.88
CA GLN A 7 7.50 18.84 26.26
C GLN A 7 7.40 18.39 24.80
N LEU A 8 6.31 17.71 24.43
CA LEU A 8 5.93 17.55 23.03
C LEU A 8 5.62 18.93 22.48
N ALA A 9 6.62 19.54 21.84
CA ALA A 9 6.42 20.73 21.05
C ALA A 9 5.42 20.41 19.94
N THR A 10 4.26 21.07 19.98
CA THR A 10 3.31 21.12 18.86
C THR A 10 4.04 21.72 17.67
N ARG A 11 4.45 20.89 16.72
CA ARG A 11 5.15 21.34 15.51
C ARG A 11 4.18 22.22 14.69
N PRO A 12 4.62 23.39 14.16
CA PRO A 12 3.85 24.14 13.17
C PRO A 12 3.48 23.23 11.99
N GLY A 13 2.45 23.62 11.22
CA GLY A 13 2.04 22.85 10.03
C GLY A 13 3.24 22.58 9.14
N ARG A 14 3.57 21.30 8.94
CA ARG A 14 4.78 20.88 8.22
C ARG A 14 4.66 21.24 6.73
N ASN A 15 5.74 21.76 6.13
CA ASN A 15 5.80 22.01 4.70
C ASN A 15 5.98 20.70 3.94
N LEU A 16 4.87 20.07 3.55
CA LEU A 16 4.86 18.77 2.87
C LEU A 16 4.53 18.93 1.38
N HIS A 17 5.32 18.30 0.52
CA HIS A 17 5.13 18.29 -0.92
C HIS A 17 5.01 16.84 -1.44
N VAL A 18 4.10 16.61 -2.39
CA VAL A 18 3.93 15.31 -3.07
C VAL A 18 4.28 15.40 -4.55
N GLY A 19 5.07 14.44 -5.03
CA GLY A 19 5.44 14.35 -6.44
C GLY A 19 5.98 12.97 -6.80
N LEU A 20 6.18 12.74 -8.09
CA LEU A 20 6.97 11.59 -8.55
C LEU A 20 8.45 11.92 -8.36
N ALA A 21 9.22 10.94 -7.86
CA ALA A 21 10.67 11.04 -7.79
C ALA A 21 11.23 11.29 -9.19
N SER A 22 12.07 12.32 -9.30
CA SER A 22 12.56 12.86 -10.58
C SER A 22 13.97 12.39 -10.93
N CYS A 23 14.69 11.80 -9.98
CA CYS A 23 16.05 11.34 -10.16
C CYS A 23 16.39 10.13 -9.25
N GLU A 24 17.52 9.50 -9.53
CA GLU A 24 17.99 8.30 -8.80
C GLU A 24 18.21 8.55 -7.31
N THR A 25 18.62 9.76 -6.92
CA THR A 25 18.84 10.12 -5.52
C THR A 25 17.54 10.06 -4.71
N GLU A 26 16.44 10.57 -5.28
CA GLU A 26 15.12 10.54 -4.62
C GLU A 26 14.56 9.12 -4.55
N ILE A 27 14.74 8.33 -5.61
CA ILE A 27 14.38 6.91 -5.61
C ILE A 27 15.15 6.18 -4.50
N LEU A 28 16.47 6.36 -4.44
CA LEU A 28 17.30 5.74 -3.41
C LEU A 28 16.88 6.15 -1.99
N GLU A 29 16.52 7.43 -1.80
CA GLU A 29 16.04 7.93 -0.52
C GLU A 29 14.71 7.27 -0.11
N ALA A 30 13.76 7.12 -1.05
CA ALA A 30 12.52 6.38 -0.82
C ALA A 30 12.78 4.90 -0.51
N GLN A 31 13.72 4.26 -1.23
CA GLN A 31 14.12 2.87 -0.99
C GLN A 31 14.75 2.66 0.41
N LYS A 32 15.52 3.62 0.90
CA LYS A 32 16.04 3.62 2.27
C LYS A 32 14.93 3.82 3.29
N LEU A 33 13.95 4.68 3.03
CA LEU A 33 12.77 4.82 3.90
C LEU A 33 12.00 3.50 4.00
N ARG A 34 11.75 2.84 2.86
CA ARG A 34 11.15 1.50 2.81
C ARG A 34 11.91 0.50 3.66
N TYR A 35 13.24 0.44 3.54
CA TYR A 35 14.06 -0.46 4.36
C TYR A 35 13.89 -0.21 5.86
N ARG A 36 14.00 1.05 6.31
CA ARG A 36 13.82 1.39 7.73
C ARG A 36 12.45 0.96 8.26
N VAL A 37 11.38 1.21 7.50
CA VAL A 37 10.02 0.84 7.94
C VAL A 37 9.82 -0.67 7.87
N PHE A 38 10.13 -1.32 6.75
CA PHE A 38 9.80 -2.73 6.58
C PHE A 38 10.76 -3.65 7.32
N ALA A 39 12.08 -3.47 7.17
CA ALA A 39 13.05 -4.37 7.78
C ALA A 39 13.33 -4.03 9.25
N GLU A 40 13.62 -2.76 9.56
CA GLU A 40 14.07 -2.39 10.91
C GLU A 40 12.91 -2.26 11.91
N GLU A 41 11.79 -1.67 11.49
CA GLU A 41 10.64 -1.48 12.36
C GLU A 41 9.68 -2.68 12.35
N MET A 42 9.30 -3.18 11.16
CA MET A 42 8.32 -4.26 11.03
C MET A 42 8.93 -5.66 11.02
N GLY A 43 10.25 -5.79 10.92
CA GLY A 43 10.96 -7.08 10.98
C GLY A 43 10.88 -7.91 9.69
N ALA A 44 10.54 -7.29 8.55
CA ALA A 44 10.51 -7.97 7.26
C ALA A 44 11.91 -8.42 6.82
N ARG A 45 11.98 -9.58 6.19
CA ARG A 45 13.19 -10.18 5.64
C ARG A 45 13.33 -9.81 4.17
N LEU A 46 13.94 -8.67 3.93
CA LEU A 46 14.12 -8.17 2.56
C LEU A 46 15.34 -8.80 1.90
N ASN A 47 15.17 -9.42 0.73
CA ASN A 47 16.27 -9.93 -0.08
C ASN A 47 16.91 -8.81 -0.91
N THR A 48 17.71 -7.96 -0.26
CA THR A 48 18.30 -6.76 -0.88
C THR A 48 19.74 -7.01 -1.31
N ARG A 49 20.10 -6.59 -2.53
CA ARG A 49 21.51 -6.62 -3.00
C ARG A 49 22.38 -5.55 -2.34
N THR A 50 21.78 -4.46 -1.89
CA THR A 50 22.47 -3.33 -1.27
C THR A 50 21.98 -3.22 0.18
N PRO A 51 22.88 -3.32 1.18
CA PRO A 51 22.50 -3.18 2.58
C PRO A 51 21.77 -1.86 2.85
N GLY A 52 20.68 -1.92 3.62
CA GLY A 52 19.92 -0.72 4.01
C GLY A 52 19.00 -0.16 2.92
N VAL A 53 18.81 -0.86 1.81
CA VAL A 53 18.02 -0.39 0.66
C VAL A 53 17.04 -1.47 0.23
N ASP A 54 15.74 -1.24 0.43
CA ASP A 54 14.70 -2.09 -0.13
C ASP A 54 14.66 -1.87 -1.64
N ARG A 55 15.09 -2.85 -2.44
CA ARG A 55 15.06 -2.80 -3.91
C ARG A 55 14.90 -4.20 -4.48
N ASP A 56 13.93 -4.37 -5.38
CA ASP A 56 13.66 -5.63 -6.09
C ASP A 56 13.70 -5.47 -7.62
N ILE A 57 13.28 -6.51 -8.33
CA ILE A 57 13.29 -6.58 -9.81
C ILE A 57 12.28 -5.63 -10.48
N TYR A 58 11.26 -5.17 -9.75
CA TYR A 58 10.22 -4.29 -10.27
C TYR A 58 10.63 -2.82 -10.23
N ASP A 59 11.44 -2.42 -9.23
CA ASP A 59 11.81 -1.01 -9.04
C ASP A 59 12.35 -0.30 -10.30
N PRO A 60 13.19 -0.91 -11.16
CA PRO A 60 13.63 -0.26 -12.40
C PRO A 60 12.51 0.09 -13.41
N PHE A 61 11.33 -0.52 -13.27
CA PHE A 61 10.16 -0.29 -14.12
C PHE A 61 9.10 0.57 -13.46
N CYS A 62 9.25 0.85 -12.17
CA CYS A 62 8.26 1.54 -11.38
C CYS A 62 8.54 3.05 -11.34
N GLU A 63 7.46 3.80 -11.21
CA GLU A 63 7.51 5.18 -10.76
C GLU A 63 7.40 5.19 -9.22
N HIS A 64 7.99 6.20 -8.59
CA HIS A 64 8.01 6.33 -7.14
C HIS A 64 7.30 7.62 -6.75
N LEU A 65 6.09 7.49 -6.21
CA LEU A 65 5.39 8.62 -5.63
C LEU A 65 5.97 8.86 -4.23
N ILE A 66 6.35 10.10 -3.94
CA ILE A 66 7.04 10.46 -2.71
C ILE A 66 6.36 11.66 -2.06
N VAL A 67 6.40 11.71 -0.74
CA VAL A 67 6.11 12.91 0.03
C VAL A 67 7.39 13.36 0.70
N ARG A 68 7.80 14.60 0.44
CA ARG A 68 8.95 15.26 1.04
C ARG A 68 8.48 16.23 2.12
N ASP A 69 9.16 16.23 3.24
CA ASP A 69 9.13 17.35 4.18
C ASP A 69 10.23 18.31 3.77
N GLU A 70 9.85 19.48 3.26
CA GLU A 70 10.75 20.49 2.74
C GLU A 70 11.55 21.18 3.86
N ASP A 71 10.96 21.30 5.05
CA ASP A 71 11.65 21.90 6.21
C ASP A 71 12.75 20.97 6.73
N ALA A 72 12.50 19.65 6.69
CA ALA A 72 13.48 18.63 7.07
C ALA A 72 14.38 18.17 5.92
N GLY A 73 14.08 18.57 4.68
CA GLY A 73 14.81 18.19 3.47
C GLY A 73 14.80 16.69 3.15
N ARG A 74 13.78 15.94 3.59
CA ARG A 74 13.78 14.46 3.49
C ARG A 74 12.44 13.86 3.04
N ILE A 75 12.49 12.70 2.40
CA ILE A 75 11.31 11.90 2.03
C ILE A 75 10.78 11.19 3.28
N VAL A 76 9.47 11.34 3.50
CA VAL A 76 8.76 10.90 4.71
C VAL A 76 7.60 9.94 4.40
N GLY A 77 7.27 9.74 3.13
CA GLY A 77 6.33 8.72 2.70
C GLY A 77 6.51 8.37 1.23
N THR A 78 6.13 7.16 0.85
CA THR A 78 6.21 6.73 -0.55
C THR A 78 5.20 5.65 -0.91
N TYR A 79 4.82 5.64 -2.20
CA TYR A 79 4.24 4.49 -2.90
C TYR A 79 5.11 4.14 -4.10
N ARG A 80 5.19 2.85 -4.41
CA ARG A 80 5.64 2.36 -5.71
C ARG A 80 4.44 2.21 -6.64
N ILE A 81 4.58 2.68 -7.88
CA ILE A 81 3.55 2.65 -8.92
C ILE A 81 4.08 1.83 -10.10
N LEU A 82 3.35 0.78 -10.48
CA LEU A 82 3.63 -0.04 -11.65
C LEU A 82 2.46 0.07 -12.64
N SER A 83 2.68 0.82 -13.73
CA SER A 83 1.68 1.02 -14.78
C SER A 83 1.43 -0.25 -15.61
N PRO A 84 0.31 -0.37 -16.34
CA PRO A 84 0.06 -1.48 -17.28
C PRO A 84 1.21 -1.73 -18.26
N ALA A 85 1.79 -0.66 -18.80
CA ALA A 85 2.88 -0.75 -19.76
C ALA A 85 4.16 -1.27 -19.10
N ALA A 86 4.46 -0.81 -17.89
CA ALA A 86 5.60 -1.27 -17.12
C ALA A 86 5.43 -2.74 -16.68
N ALA A 87 4.24 -3.12 -16.21
CA ALA A 87 3.91 -4.51 -15.85
C ALA A 87 4.16 -5.46 -17.04
N ARG A 88 3.76 -5.08 -18.26
CA ARG A 88 4.08 -5.87 -19.47
C ARG A 88 5.57 -5.98 -19.75
N LYS A 89 6.36 -4.93 -19.50
CA LYS A 89 7.81 -4.92 -19.74
C LYS A 89 8.56 -5.82 -18.76
N VAL A 90 8.18 -5.81 -17.48
CA VAL A 90 8.80 -6.65 -16.45
C VAL A 90 8.29 -8.10 -16.47
N GLY A 91 7.13 -8.34 -17.10
CA GLY A 91 6.58 -9.68 -17.34
C GLY A 91 5.29 -10.00 -16.56
N GLY A 92 4.83 -9.08 -15.70
CA GLY A 92 3.61 -9.22 -14.92
C GLY A 92 3.55 -8.21 -13.78
N TYR A 93 2.45 -8.21 -13.04
CA TYR A 93 2.34 -7.49 -11.78
C TYR A 93 3.09 -8.20 -10.65
N TYR A 94 3.49 -7.48 -9.59
CA TYR A 94 4.05 -8.10 -8.38
C TYR A 94 3.04 -9.02 -7.71
N SER A 95 1.77 -8.60 -7.63
CA SER A 95 0.67 -9.39 -7.08
C SER A 95 0.44 -10.71 -7.82
N GLU A 96 0.95 -10.89 -9.04
CA GLU A 96 0.89 -12.21 -9.73
C GLU A 96 1.83 -13.25 -9.13
N ASN A 97 2.81 -12.84 -8.32
CA ASN A 97 3.66 -13.75 -7.56
C ASN A 97 2.95 -14.31 -6.32
N GLU A 98 1.93 -13.60 -5.84
CA GLU A 98 1.16 -13.97 -4.65
C GLU A 98 -0.21 -14.54 -5.00
N PHE A 99 -0.79 -14.12 -6.14
CA PHE A 99 -2.13 -14.49 -6.57
C PHE A 99 -2.17 -14.88 -8.05
N ASP A 100 -3.10 -15.77 -8.40
CA ASP A 100 -3.54 -15.95 -9.77
C ASP A 100 -4.55 -14.85 -10.15
N LEU A 101 -4.10 -13.91 -10.98
CA LEU A 101 -4.90 -12.78 -11.47
C LEU A 101 -5.60 -13.06 -12.81
N THR A 102 -5.72 -14.31 -13.25
CA THR A 102 -6.26 -14.66 -14.58
C THR A 102 -7.62 -14.03 -14.85
N ARG A 103 -8.51 -13.96 -13.86
CA ARG A 103 -9.84 -13.34 -14.03
C ARG A 103 -9.78 -11.84 -14.31
N LEU A 104 -8.69 -11.16 -13.94
CA LEU A 104 -8.48 -9.72 -14.16
C LEU A 104 -7.81 -9.39 -15.50
N HIS A 105 -7.50 -10.38 -16.37
CA HIS A 105 -6.85 -10.12 -17.66
C HIS A 105 -7.56 -9.08 -18.53
N HIS A 106 -8.89 -9.05 -18.50
CA HIS A 106 -9.71 -8.09 -19.25
C HIS A 106 -9.58 -6.64 -18.75
N LEU A 107 -8.99 -6.43 -17.56
CA LEU A 107 -8.72 -5.12 -16.97
C LEU A 107 -7.25 -4.71 -17.08
N ARG A 108 -6.36 -5.60 -17.54
CA ARG A 108 -4.89 -5.47 -17.45
C ARG A 108 -4.32 -4.20 -18.09
N ASN A 109 -4.98 -3.66 -19.12
CA ASN A 109 -4.56 -2.40 -19.76
C ASN A 109 -4.97 -1.13 -19.00
N ARG A 110 -5.75 -1.28 -17.92
CA ARG A 110 -6.39 -0.19 -17.17
C ARG A 110 -6.12 -0.27 -15.66
N ILE A 111 -5.35 -1.27 -15.23
CA ILE A 111 -4.95 -1.51 -13.84
C ILE A 111 -3.55 -0.94 -13.59
N VAL A 112 -3.42 -0.11 -12.57
CA VAL A 112 -2.13 0.28 -11.99
C VAL A 112 -1.94 -0.50 -10.71
N GLU A 113 -0.79 -1.16 -10.56
CA GLU A 113 -0.43 -1.76 -9.29
C GLU A 113 0.27 -0.74 -8.41
N ILE A 114 -0.14 -0.68 -7.14
CA ILE A 114 0.52 0.09 -6.10
C ILE A 114 1.01 -0.83 -5.00
N GLY A 115 2.16 -0.49 -4.44
CA GLY A 115 2.75 -1.28 -3.37
C GLY A 115 3.82 -0.51 -2.63
N ARG A 116 4.47 -1.20 -1.70
CA ARG A 116 5.55 -0.65 -0.87
C ARG A 116 5.16 0.68 -0.21
N SER A 117 3.91 0.78 0.22
CA SER A 117 3.37 1.93 0.94
C SER A 117 4.02 2.02 2.31
N CYS A 118 4.84 3.04 2.54
CA CYS A 118 5.39 3.29 3.87
C CYS A 118 5.40 4.78 4.19
N ILE A 119 5.28 5.08 5.48
CA ILE A 119 5.32 6.42 6.05
C ILE A 119 6.24 6.36 7.25
N ASP A 120 7.16 7.31 7.32
CA ASP A 120 8.07 7.52 8.44
C ASP A 120 7.26 7.63 9.75
N ALA A 121 7.74 7.00 10.82
CA ALA A 121 6.99 6.87 12.07
C ALA A 121 6.52 8.22 12.63
N ASP A 122 7.33 9.28 12.48
CA ASP A 122 7.01 10.64 12.96
C ASP A 122 5.93 11.35 12.14
N TYR A 123 5.47 10.76 11.03
CA TYR A 123 4.60 11.36 10.01
C TYR A 123 3.27 10.62 9.82
N ARG A 124 2.95 9.64 10.68
CA ARG A 124 1.72 8.82 10.59
C ARG A 124 0.46 9.52 11.12
N SER A 125 0.45 10.85 11.17
CA SER A 125 -0.68 11.67 11.63
C SER A 125 -1.81 11.85 10.60
N GLY A 126 -1.68 11.27 9.40
CA GLY A 126 -2.70 11.30 8.35
C GLY A 126 -2.43 12.27 7.19
N ALA A 127 -1.64 13.33 7.40
CA ALA A 127 -1.34 14.30 6.35
C ALA A 127 -0.57 13.67 5.18
N VAL A 128 0.47 12.87 5.47
CA VAL A 128 1.29 12.22 4.44
C VAL A 128 0.48 11.22 3.61
N ILE A 129 -0.36 10.39 4.23
CA ILE A 129 -1.18 9.44 3.45
C ILE A 129 -2.20 10.16 2.57
N THR A 130 -2.77 11.27 3.05
CA THR A 130 -3.69 12.10 2.25
C THR A 130 -2.99 12.66 1.01
N LEU A 131 -1.76 13.15 1.17
CA LEU A 131 -0.94 13.63 0.06
C LEU A 131 -0.53 12.51 -0.91
N LEU A 132 -0.12 11.34 -0.41
CA LEU A 132 0.16 10.20 -1.28
C LEU A 132 -1.05 9.80 -2.11
N TRP A 133 -2.23 9.79 -1.50
CA TRP A 133 -3.46 9.44 -2.21
C TRP A 133 -3.91 10.54 -3.17
N SER A 134 -3.65 11.82 -2.88
CA SER A 134 -3.88 12.91 -3.83
C SER A 134 -3.00 12.80 -5.07
N GLY A 135 -1.70 12.53 -4.85
CA GLY A 135 -0.75 12.27 -5.93
C GLY A 135 -1.16 11.07 -6.79
N LEU A 136 -1.60 9.98 -6.17
CA LEU A 136 -2.05 8.79 -6.88
C LEU A 136 -3.34 9.03 -7.66
N ALA A 137 -4.32 9.73 -7.09
CA ALA A 137 -5.57 10.05 -7.77
C ALA A 137 -5.33 10.92 -9.01
N ARG A 138 -4.44 11.91 -8.90
CA ARG A 138 -3.98 12.72 -10.05
C ARG A 138 -3.30 11.85 -11.11
N TYR A 139 -2.36 10.99 -10.71
CA TYR A 139 -1.68 10.07 -11.63
C TYR A 139 -2.68 9.20 -12.41
N MET A 140 -3.68 8.63 -11.72
CA MET A 140 -4.72 7.80 -12.35
C MET A 140 -5.55 8.61 -13.36
N GLN A 141 -5.93 9.84 -13.00
CA GLN A 141 -6.74 10.70 -13.86
C GLN A 141 -5.99 11.19 -15.10
N GLU A 142 -4.75 11.67 -14.93
CA GLU A 142 -3.92 12.18 -16.03
C GLU A 142 -3.59 11.11 -17.07
N ASN A 143 -3.47 9.85 -16.64
CA ASN A 143 -3.17 8.72 -17.51
C ASN A 143 -4.40 7.91 -17.96
N GLY A 144 -5.60 8.25 -17.49
CA GLY A 144 -6.85 7.58 -17.88
C GLY A 144 -6.93 6.11 -17.43
N TYR A 145 -6.44 5.79 -16.23
CA TYR A 145 -6.53 4.46 -15.65
C TYR A 145 -7.77 4.29 -14.75
N ASP A 146 -8.34 3.09 -14.75
CA ASP A 146 -9.64 2.83 -14.12
C ASP A 146 -9.55 2.12 -12.76
N TYR A 147 -8.47 1.39 -12.51
CA TYR A 147 -8.35 0.51 -11.34
C TYR A 147 -6.97 0.58 -10.70
N LEU A 148 -6.95 0.59 -9.37
CA LEU A 148 -5.76 0.30 -8.59
C LEU A 148 -5.82 -1.13 -8.07
N ILE A 149 -4.71 -1.86 -8.16
CA ILE A 149 -4.54 -3.18 -7.53
C ILE A 149 -3.36 -3.14 -6.56
N GLY A 150 -3.39 -3.98 -5.54
CA GLY A 150 -2.23 -4.22 -4.69
C GLY A 150 -2.55 -5.16 -3.54
N CYS A 151 -1.52 -5.51 -2.78
CA CYS A 151 -1.64 -6.36 -1.61
C CYS A 151 -1.70 -5.47 -0.36
N ALA A 152 -2.73 -5.69 0.46
CA ALA A 152 -2.89 -4.99 1.73
C ALA A 152 -2.67 -5.98 2.88
N SER A 153 -1.57 -5.78 3.59
CA SER A 153 -1.03 -6.75 4.52
C SER A 153 -1.62 -6.62 5.93
N VAL A 154 -1.88 -7.75 6.56
CA VAL A 154 -2.25 -7.88 7.97
C VAL A 154 -1.14 -8.66 8.67
N SER A 155 -0.68 -8.17 9.83
CA SER A 155 0.40 -8.84 10.55
C SER A 155 0.02 -10.27 10.97
N MET A 156 0.97 -11.20 10.84
CA MET A 156 0.87 -12.58 11.34
C MET A 156 1.42 -12.73 12.76
N ALA A 157 1.58 -11.63 13.52
CA ALA A 157 2.17 -11.67 14.86
C ALA A 157 1.44 -12.59 15.86
N ASP A 158 0.15 -12.85 15.65
CA ASP A 158 -0.68 -13.76 16.46
C ASP A 158 -0.87 -15.15 15.82
N GLY A 159 -0.06 -15.49 14.81
CA GLY A 159 -0.20 -16.72 14.03
C GLY A 159 -1.26 -16.65 12.93
N GLY A 160 -1.85 -15.47 12.67
CA GLY A 160 -2.79 -15.23 11.58
C GLY A 160 -4.26 -15.24 11.98
N HIS A 161 -4.56 -15.38 13.27
CA HIS A 161 -5.94 -15.35 13.77
C HIS A 161 -6.63 -14.01 13.52
N ALA A 162 -5.92 -12.90 13.69
CA ALA A 162 -6.42 -11.57 13.38
C ALA A 162 -6.73 -11.41 11.88
N ALA A 163 -5.86 -11.93 11.01
CA ALA A 163 -6.06 -11.89 9.56
C ALA A 163 -7.27 -12.73 9.13
N ALA A 164 -7.40 -13.96 9.64
CA ALA A 164 -8.54 -14.83 9.38
C ALA A 164 -9.85 -14.19 9.87
N SER A 165 -9.85 -13.64 11.08
CA SER A 165 -11.03 -12.96 11.66
C SER A 165 -11.40 -11.69 10.89
N LEU A 166 -10.40 -10.93 10.40
CA LEU A 166 -10.65 -9.77 9.57
C LEU A 166 -11.25 -10.16 8.22
N TYR A 167 -10.64 -11.12 7.52
CA TYR A 167 -11.15 -11.63 6.24
C TYR A 167 -12.58 -12.16 6.39
N ASN A 168 -12.86 -12.93 7.44
CA ASN A 168 -14.19 -13.48 7.71
C ASN A 168 -15.29 -12.41 7.84
N ARG A 169 -14.97 -11.19 8.32
CA ARG A 169 -15.93 -10.08 8.34
C ARG A 169 -15.98 -9.30 7.03
N LEU A 170 -14.85 -9.18 6.34
CA LEU A 170 -14.79 -8.47 5.06
C LEU A 170 -15.47 -9.25 3.94
N LYS A 171 -15.47 -10.58 3.97
CA LYS A 171 -16.11 -11.41 2.94
C LYS A 171 -17.62 -11.13 2.79
N ASP A 172 -18.28 -10.73 3.89
CA ASP A 172 -19.71 -10.46 3.88
C ASP A 172 -20.06 -9.04 3.41
N THR A 173 -19.08 -8.12 3.42
CA THR A 173 -19.35 -6.67 3.27
C THR A 173 -18.55 -5.98 2.16
N HIS A 174 -17.39 -6.51 1.79
CA HIS A 174 -16.44 -5.85 0.89
C HIS A 174 -15.86 -6.79 -0.17
N LEU A 175 -16.37 -8.02 -0.30
CA LEU A 175 -15.91 -8.95 -1.34
C LEU A 175 -16.23 -8.40 -2.73
N ALA A 176 -15.31 -8.62 -3.67
CA ALA A 176 -15.52 -8.24 -5.05
C ALA A 176 -16.61 -9.12 -5.72
N PRO A 177 -17.25 -8.65 -6.80
CA PRO A 177 -17.94 -9.50 -7.76
C PRO A 177 -17.09 -10.69 -8.23
N LEU A 178 -17.74 -11.81 -8.58
CA LEU A 178 -17.07 -13.10 -8.89
C LEU A 178 -16.06 -12.99 -10.04
N GLU A 179 -16.34 -12.13 -11.02
CA GLU A 179 -15.47 -11.86 -12.17
C GLU A 179 -14.15 -11.18 -11.78
N TYR A 180 -14.06 -10.59 -10.59
CA TYR A 180 -12.85 -9.96 -10.06
C TYR A 180 -12.15 -10.81 -9.01
N HIS A 181 -12.60 -12.05 -8.79
CA HIS A 181 -11.97 -12.93 -7.82
C HIS A 181 -10.58 -13.37 -8.29
N VAL A 182 -9.64 -13.41 -7.35
CA VAL A 182 -8.27 -13.89 -7.53
C VAL A 182 -7.96 -14.93 -6.48
N PHE A 183 -7.00 -15.80 -6.76
CA PHE A 183 -6.73 -16.97 -5.91
C PHE A 183 -5.32 -16.91 -5.36
N PRO A 184 -5.11 -17.03 -4.05
CA PRO A 184 -3.77 -17.01 -3.47
C PRO A 184 -2.96 -18.23 -3.94
N ARG A 185 -1.69 -18.01 -4.26
CA ARG A 185 -0.74 -19.09 -4.56
C ARG A 185 -0.26 -19.81 -3.30
N CYS A 186 -0.20 -19.07 -2.19
CA CYS A 186 0.10 -19.59 -0.85
C CYS A 186 -1.07 -19.21 0.08
N PRO A 187 -2.20 -19.95 0.07
CA PRO A 187 -3.36 -19.60 0.87
C PRO A 187 -3.05 -19.62 2.38
N LEU A 188 -3.57 -18.64 3.12
CA LEU A 188 -3.64 -18.73 4.57
C LEU A 188 -4.60 -19.87 4.95
N PRO A 189 -4.25 -20.79 5.87
CA PRO A 189 -5.09 -21.94 6.22
C PRO A 189 -6.24 -21.51 7.15
N LEU A 190 -7.25 -20.82 6.59
CA LEU A 190 -8.35 -20.19 7.33
C LEU A 190 -9.10 -21.17 8.24
N ASP A 191 -9.30 -22.42 7.80
CA ASP A 191 -10.02 -23.45 8.57
C ASP A 191 -9.30 -23.90 9.86
N LEU A 192 -7.98 -23.65 9.96
CA LEU A 192 -7.18 -23.97 11.14
C LEU A 192 -7.06 -22.80 12.11
N LEU A 193 -7.61 -21.63 11.74
CA LEU A 193 -7.45 -20.39 12.48
C LEU A 193 -8.77 -19.98 13.12
N ARG A 194 -8.67 -19.33 14.29
CA ARG A 194 -9.80 -18.58 14.83
C ARG A 194 -10.20 -17.45 13.89
N SER A 195 -11.49 -17.35 13.62
CA SER A 195 -12.08 -16.35 12.73
C SER A 195 -13.13 -15.46 13.43
N ASP A 196 -13.19 -15.53 14.75
CA ASP A 196 -14.18 -14.90 15.63
C ASP A 196 -13.57 -13.80 16.54
N LEU A 197 -12.30 -13.46 16.34
CA LEU A 197 -11.63 -12.44 17.15
C LEU A 197 -12.04 -11.02 16.74
N PRO A 198 -12.01 -10.07 17.68
CA PRO A 198 -12.15 -8.64 17.38
C PRO A 198 -10.87 -8.11 16.73
N ALA A 199 -10.58 -8.57 15.51
CA ALA A 199 -9.51 -8.00 14.69
C ALA A 199 -9.97 -6.65 14.14
N GLU A 200 -9.19 -5.57 14.20
CA GLU A 200 -9.52 -4.36 13.45
C GLU A 200 -8.72 -4.30 12.15
N ALA A 201 -9.33 -3.79 11.09
CA ALA A 201 -8.58 -3.48 9.88
C ALA A 201 -7.49 -2.44 10.20
N PRO A 202 -6.24 -2.64 9.75
CA PRO A 202 -5.20 -1.62 9.84
C PRO A 202 -5.67 -0.30 9.20
N PRO A 203 -5.16 0.87 9.64
CA PRO A 203 -5.62 2.17 9.14
C PRO A 203 -5.62 2.31 7.63
N LEU A 204 -4.61 1.75 6.95
CA LEU A 204 -4.51 1.80 5.49
C LEU A 204 -5.61 0.98 4.82
N ILE A 205 -5.87 -0.25 5.30
CA ILE A 205 -6.96 -1.10 4.81
C ILE A 205 -8.31 -0.42 5.05
N LYS A 206 -8.54 0.15 6.24
CA LYS A 206 -9.75 0.94 6.54
C LYS A 206 -9.94 2.06 5.53
N GLY A 207 -8.85 2.74 5.16
CA GLY A 207 -8.86 3.75 4.11
C GLY A 207 -9.38 3.18 2.79
N TYR A 208 -8.77 2.09 2.30
CA TYR A 208 -9.13 1.53 0.99
C TYR A 208 -10.59 1.10 0.93
N LEU A 209 -11.07 0.44 2.00
CA LEU A 209 -12.47 0.01 2.10
C LEU A 209 -13.44 1.21 2.09
N ARG A 210 -13.10 2.30 2.79
CA ARG A 210 -13.88 3.55 2.76
C ARG A 210 -13.88 4.23 1.40
N ALA A 211 -12.80 4.09 0.62
CA ALA A 211 -12.71 4.57 -0.75
C ALA A 211 -13.48 3.68 -1.76
N GLY A 212 -14.10 2.59 -1.30
CA GLY A 212 -14.89 1.69 -2.13
C GLY A 212 -14.09 0.54 -2.75
N ALA A 213 -12.89 0.26 -2.23
CA ALA A 213 -12.10 -0.90 -2.66
C ALA A 213 -12.76 -2.21 -2.26
N TRP A 214 -12.50 -3.24 -3.07
CA TRP A 214 -12.93 -4.61 -2.82
C TRP A 214 -11.78 -5.48 -2.35
N VAL A 215 -12.12 -6.48 -1.53
CA VAL A 215 -11.27 -7.65 -1.29
C VAL A 215 -11.59 -8.68 -2.36
N CYS A 216 -10.59 -9.10 -3.13
CA CYS A 216 -10.79 -9.91 -4.33
C CYS A 216 -10.64 -11.42 -4.10
N GLY A 217 -10.41 -11.86 -2.86
CA GLY A 217 -10.19 -13.27 -2.60
C GLY A 217 -9.68 -13.50 -1.19
N GLU A 218 -9.39 -14.77 -0.90
CA GLU A 218 -8.74 -15.18 0.34
C GLU A 218 -7.33 -14.59 0.46
N PRO A 219 -6.83 -14.35 1.68
CA PRO A 219 -5.49 -13.83 1.88
C PRO A 219 -4.41 -14.85 1.50
N ALA A 220 -3.30 -14.35 0.95
CA ALA A 220 -2.06 -15.11 0.77
C ALA A 220 -1.15 -14.94 1.99
N TRP A 221 -0.42 -15.98 2.37
CA TRP A 221 0.65 -15.87 3.38
C TRP A 221 1.96 -15.42 2.73
N ASP A 222 2.47 -14.28 3.18
CA ASP A 222 3.80 -13.76 2.82
C ASP A 222 4.79 -14.06 3.98
N PRO A 223 5.73 -15.01 3.80
CA PRO A 223 6.72 -15.35 4.81
C PRO A 223 7.84 -14.31 4.95
N ASP A 224 8.11 -13.50 3.93
CA ASP A 224 9.19 -12.51 3.95
C ASP A 224 8.78 -11.32 4.82
N PHE A 225 7.52 -10.88 4.72
CA PHE A 225 6.97 -9.82 5.56
C PHE A 225 6.32 -10.32 6.85
N ASN A 226 6.11 -11.65 6.97
CA ASN A 226 5.33 -12.27 8.02
C ASN A 226 3.92 -11.65 8.12
N THR A 227 3.23 -11.62 6.98
CA THR A 227 1.90 -11.04 6.82
C THR A 227 0.95 -11.99 6.10
N ALA A 228 -0.34 -11.72 6.28
CA ALA A 228 -1.41 -12.23 5.44
C ALA A 228 -1.86 -11.08 4.54
N ASP A 229 -1.65 -11.24 3.25
CA ASP A 229 -1.86 -10.22 2.24
C ASP A 229 -3.24 -10.38 1.62
N LEU A 230 -4.06 -9.35 1.72
CA LEU A 230 -5.38 -9.30 1.10
C LEU A 230 -5.26 -8.73 -0.31
N PRO A 231 -5.79 -9.40 -1.35
CA PRO A 231 -5.79 -8.85 -2.70
C PRO A 231 -6.84 -7.74 -2.79
N ILE A 232 -6.42 -6.51 -3.01
CA ILE A 232 -7.29 -5.34 -3.08
C ILE A 232 -7.42 -4.86 -4.53
N LEU A 233 -8.65 -4.58 -4.96
CA LEU A 233 -8.95 -3.89 -6.21
C LEU A 233 -9.82 -2.67 -5.91
N MET A 234 -9.36 -1.49 -6.30
CA MET A 234 -10.07 -0.23 -6.09
C MET A 234 -10.44 0.39 -7.43
N PRO A 235 -11.71 0.33 -7.85
CA PRO A 235 -12.17 1.04 -9.03
C PRO A 235 -12.23 2.55 -8.76
N MET A 236 -11.61 3.33 -9.64
CA MET A 236 -11.58 4.79 -9.52
C MET A 236 -12.99 5.40 -9.60
N SER A 237 -13.95 4.72 -10.23
CA SER A 237 -15.36 5.14 -10.30
C SER A 237 -16.09 5.11 -8.94
N LYS A 238 -15.59 4.35 -7.95
CA LYS A 238 -16.20 4.24 -6.63
C LYS A 238 -15.60 5.17 -5.58
N VAL A 239 -14.51 5.86 -5.92
CA VAL A 239 -13.91 6.83 -5.01
C VAL A 239 -14.90 7.98 -4.83
N ASP A 240 -15.65 7.94 -3.71
CA ASP A 240 -16.76 8.86 -3.41
C ASP A 240 -16.31 10.31 -3.57
N GLY A 241 -17.12 11.16 -4.21
CA GLY A 241 -16.90 12.59 -4.34
C GLY A 241 -16.46 13.32 -3.05
N LYS A 242 -16.85 12.89 -1.85
CA LYS A 242 -16.32 13.46 -0.58
C LYS A 242 -14.89 13.01 -0.27
N TYR A 243 -14.59 11.73 -0.47
CA TYR A 243 -13.24 11.16 -0.36
C TYR A 243 -12.36 11.73 -1.50
N ALA A 244 -12.83 11.67 -2.74
CA ALA A 244 -12.24 12.28 -3.93
C ALA A 244 -12.03 13.79 -3.78
N LYS A 245 -12.88 14.56 -3.08
CA LYS A 245 -12.61 15.99 -2.78
C LYS A 245 -11.48 16.19 -1.77
N HIS A 246 -11.26 15.24 -0.86
CA HIS A 246 -10.08 15.22 0.01
C HIS A 246 -8.81 14.83 -0.77
N PHE A 247 -8.90 14.00 -1.82
CA PHE A 247 -7.74 13.56 -2.62
C PHE A 247 -7.45 14.40 -3.86
N LEU A 248 -8.43 14.85 -4.63
CA LEU A 248 -8.22 15.46 -5.95
C LEU A 248 -7.89 16.96 -5.88
N GLY A 249 -7.79 17.54 -4.67
CA GLY A 249 -7.69 18.98 -4.49
C GLY A 249 -8.97 19.69 -4.94
N ARG A 250 -9.15 20.94 -4.49
CA ARG A 250 -10.14 21.82 -5.13
C ARG A 250 -9.64 22.06 -6.56
N LYS A 251 -10.48 21.76 -7.56
CA LYS A 251 -10.38 22.49 -8.83
C LYS A 251 -10.77 23.93 -8.50
N ASP A 252 -9.80 24.83 -8.61
CA ASP A 252 -10.09 26.26 -8.69
C ASP A 252 -10.89 26.55 -9.97
#